data_AF-A0A5N6QCZ2-F1
#
_entry.id   AF-A0A5N6QCZ2-F1
#
_cell.length_a   1.000
_cell.length_b   1.000
_cell.length_c   1.000
_cell.angle_alpha   90.00
_cell.angle_beta   90.00
_cell.angle_gamma   90.00
#
_symmetry.space_group_name_H-M   'P 1'
#
loop_
_entity.id
_entity.type
_entity.pdbx_description
1 polymer ?
#
loop_
_entity_poly.entity_id
_entity_poly.type
_entity_poly.pdbx_seq_one_letter_code
_entity_poly.pdbx_strand_id
1 'polypeptide(L)'
;MAATSATTFSIGTNVSLSCKETSAALRASFATKAQKENQSYQYHLQPQATFKVAVLGAAGGIGQPLALLIKMSPLVSSLHLYDIANVKGVAADLSHCNTPSQVLDFTGPSELANCLKVKNLIEAVADNCPDAFIHIISNPVNSTVPIAAEILKQKGVYDPKKLFGVMTLDVVRANTFVALE
;
A
#
# COMPACT_ATOMS: atom_id res chain seq x y z
N MET A 1 -37.74 37.45 29.89
CA MET A 1 -37.95 38.88 29.52
C MET A 1 -36.81 39.23 28.56
N ALA A 2 -36.99 38.87 27.28
CA ALA A 2 -37.15 39.78 26.13
C ALA A 2 -35.82 40.38 25.64
N ALA A 3 -35.49 40.56 24.36
CA ALA A 3 -35.93 40.05 23.05
C ALA A 3 -34.93 40.71 22.06
N THR A 4 -34.36 39.97 21.11
CA THR A 4 -33.43 40.52 20.10
C THR A 4 -34.22 41.19 18.98
N SER A 5 -34.00 42.48 18.71
CA SER A 5 -34.68 43.24 17.65
C SER A 5 -33.83 43.34 16.38
N ALA A 6 -34.43 43.01 15.25
CA ALA A 6 -33.90 43.26 13.91
C ALA A 6 -34.31 44.67 13.45
N THR A 7 -33.36 45.43 12.90
CA THR A 7 -33.62 46.77 12.35
C THR A 7 -33.53 46.71 10.83
N THR A 8 -34.69 46.86 10.19
CA THR A 8 -34.84 47.14 8.76
C THR A 8 -34.62 48.63 8.51
N PHE A 9 -33.85 48.98 7.47
CA PHE A 9 -33.78 50.35 6.96
C PHE A 9 -34.30 50.37 5.53
N SER A 10 -35.34 51.18 5.30
CA SER A 10 -35.95 51.42 3.99
C SER A 10 -35.64 52.85 3.56
N ILE A 11 -35.24 53.04 2.30
CA ILE A 11 -35.34 54.33 1.63
C ILE A 11 -36.21 54.11 0.40
N GLY A 12 -37.41 54.67 0.44
CA GLY A 12 -38.31 54.74 -0.70
C GLY A 12 -38.03 55.97 -1.56
N THR A 13 -38.27 55.85 -2.86
CA THR A 13 -38.95 56.88 -3.66
C THR A 13 -39.67 56.21 -4.84
N ASN A 14 -40.92 56.63 -5.01
CA ASN A 14 -41.97 56.25 -5.96
C ASN A 14 -41.49 56.10 -7.44
N VAL A 15 -41.73 54.96 -8.12
CA VAL A 15 -42.89 54.65 -9.01
C VAL A 15 -43.02 55.69 -10.15
N SER A 16 -42.97 55.38 -11.45
CA SER A 16 -43.74 54.37 -12.21
C SER A 16 -43.25 54.24 -13.67
N LEU A 17 -43.29 53.03 -14.26
CA LEU A 17 -44.09 52.68 -15.46
C LEU A 17 -43.75 51.28 -16.03
N SER A 18 -44.72 50.39 -15.88
CA SER A 18 -45.19 49.36 -16.83
C SER A 18 -44.18 48.54 -17.65
N CYS A 19 -43.98 47.28 -17.25
CA CYS A 19 -44.32 46.14 -18.12
C CYS A 19 -44.37 44.85 -17.30
N LYS A 20 -45.51 44.16 -17.36
CA LYS A 20 -45.68 42.80 -16.86
C LYS A 20 -44.83 41.84 -17.72
N GLU A 21 -44.30 40.81 -17.07
CA GLU A 21 -43.74 39.58 -17.67
C GLU A 21 -42.48 39.72 -18.53
N THR A 22 -41.30 39.36 -17.96
CA THR A 22 -40.25 38.50 -18.57
C THR A 22 -38.93 38.52 -17.77
N SER A 23 -38.94 38.06 -16.52
CA SER A 23 -37.67 37.84 -15.78
C SER A 23 -37.51 36.41 -15.24
N ALA A 24 -38.58 35.62 -15.16
CA ALA A 24 -38.48 34.20 -14.84
C ALA A 24 -38.01 33.38 -16.05
N ALA A 25 -38.61 33.62 -17.23
CA ALA A 25 -38.24 32.93 -18.48
C ALA A 25 -36.80 33.25 -18.93
N LEU A 26 -36.36 34.51 -18.84
CA LEU A 26 -34.97 34.88 -19.17
C LEU A 26 -33.96 34.24 -18.23
N ARG A 27 -34.25 34.14 -16.92
CA ARG A 27 -33.37 33.46 -15.96
C ARG A 27 -33.25 31.96 -16.21
N ALA A 28 -34.33 31.32 -16.68
CA ALA A 28 -34.30 29.91 -17.07
C ALA A 28 -33.45 29.67 -18.34
N SER A 29 -33.46 30.60 -19.31
CA SER A 29 -32.73 30.45 -20.58
C SER A 29 -31.21 30.65 -20.47
N PHE A 30 -30.72 31.42 -19.49
CA PHE A 30 -29.28 31.60 -19.24
C PHE A 30 -28.68 30.56 -18.27
N ALA A 31 -29.52 29.79 -17.57
CA ALA A 31 -29.05 28.81 -16.58
C ALA A 31 -28.57 27.47 -17.18
N THR A 32 -28.72 27.22 -18.49
CA THR A 32 -28.46 25.90 -19.07
C THR A 32 -27.19 25.77 -19.94
N LYS A 33 -26.29 26.78 -19.97
CA LYS A 33 -25.08 26.71 -20.82
C LYS A 33 -23.77 27.17 -20.17
N ALA A 34 -23.64 27.08 -18.85
CA ALA A 34 -22.40 27.37 -18.16
C ALA A 34 -22.03 26.32 -17.09
N GLN A 35 -22.22 25.03 -17.40
CA GLN A 35 -21.58 23.93 -16.67
C GLN A 35 -21.18 22.84 -17.67
N LYS A 36 -20.06 23.05 -18.35
CA LYS A 36 -19.21 21.90 -18.70
C LYS A 36 -18.54 21.55 -17.38
N GLU A 37 -19.14 20.61 -16.64
CA GLU A 37 -18.52 20.01 -15.47
C GLU A 37 -17.12 19.55 -15.88
N ASN A 38 -16.11 20.20 -15.29
CA ASN A 38 -14.81 19.60 -15.13
C ASN A 38 -15.04 18.40 -14.21
N GLN A 39 -15.32 17.23 -14.79
CA GLN A 39 -15.19 15.96 -14.08
C GLN A 39 -13.70 15.78 -13.78
N SER A 40 -13.24 16.44 -12.72
CA SER A 40 -12.09 15.95 -11.98
C SER A 40 -12.49 14.59 -11.46
N TYR A 41 -12.14 13.54 -12.18
CA TYR A 41 -12.12 12.19 -11.66
C TYR A 41 -11.10 12.16 -10.53
N GLN A 42 -11.52 12.57 -9.33
CA GLN A 42 -10.82 12.21 -8.12
C GLN A 42 -10.99 10.71 -7.99
N TYR A 43 -10.00 9.97 -8.51
CA TYR A 43 -9.78 8.60 -8.10
C TYR A 43 -9.52 8.64 -6.59
N HIS A 44 -10.58 8.54 -5.79
CA HIS A 44 -10.47 8.17 -4.39
C HIS A 44 -10.17 6.67 -4.33
N LEU A 45 -9.00 6.29 -4.86
CA LEU A 45 -8.40 5.00 -4.57
C LEU A 45 -7.96 5.09 -3.12
N GLN A 46 -8.85 4.76 -2.18
CA GLN A 46 -8.40 4.25 -0.89
C GLN A 46 -7.66 2.97 -1.22
N PRO A 47 -6.32 2.91 -1.16
CA PRO A 47 -5.62 1.67 -1.42
C PRO A 47 -6.03 0.74 -0.28
N GLN A 48 -6.96 -0.17 -0.56
CA GLN A 48 -7.35 -1.13 0.45
C GLN A 48 -6.16 -2.07 0.60
N ALA A 49 -5.56 -2.06 1.78
CA ALA A 49 -4.45 -2.92 2.10
C ALA A 49 -4.92 -4.38 2.01
N THR A 50 -4.53 -5.08 0.94
CA THR A 50 -4.99 -6.45 0.65
C THR A 50 -3.89 -7.49 0.84
N PHE A 51 -2.62 -7.09 0.76
CA PHE A 51 -1.52 -8.03 0.75
C PHE A 51 -0.97 -8.29 2.15
N LYS A 52 -0.76 -9.58 2.44
CA LYS A 52 0.00 -10.03 3.61
C LYS A 52 1.41 -10.38 3.14
N VAL A 53 2.42 -9.86 3.81
CA VAL A 53 3.81 -10.02 3.42
C VAL A 53 4.60 -10.61 4.58
N ALA A 54 5.49 -11.57 4.29
CA ALA A 54 6.43 -12.12 5.25
C ALA A 54 7.86 -11.80 4.83
N VAL A 55 8.68 -11.32 5.78
CA VAL A 55 10.10 -11.06 5.60
C VAL A 55 10.89 -12.03 6.46
N LEU A 56 11.71 -12.84 5.82
CA LEU A 56 12.51 -13.88 6.44
C LEU A 56 13.97 -13.40 6.50
N GLY A 57 14.51 -13.28 7.71
CA GLY A 57 15.77 -12.57 7.95
C GLY A 57 15.56 -11.07 8.23
N ALA A 58 14.44 -10.74 8.89
CA ALA A 58 14.00 -9.36 9.11
C ALA A 58 14.92 -8.54 10.04
N ALA A 59 15.70 -9.20 10.90
CA ALA A 59 16.63 -8.51 11.80
C ALA A 59 18.02 -8.29 11.17
N GLY A 60 18.27 -8.79 9.97
CA GLY A 60 19.52 -8.58 9.24
C GLY A 60 19.67 -7.17 8.65
N GLY A 61 20.88 -6.83 8.18
CA GLY A 61 21.19 -5.50 7.62
C GLY A 61 20.39 -5.14 6.35
N ILE A 62 19.89 -6.13 5.60
CA ILE A 62 18.97 -5.92 4.48
C ILE A 62 17.51 -5.98 4.96
N GLY A 63 17.20 -6.88 5.89
CA GLY A 63 15.84 -7.14 6.36
C GLY A 63 15.21 -5.95 7.07
N GLN A 64 15.95 -5.25 7.93
CA GLN A 64 15.42 -4.10 8.68
C GLN A 64 14.95 -2.95 7.77
N PRO A 65 15.79 -2.39 6.87
CA PRO A 65 15.34 -1.32 5.98
C PRO A 65 14.26 -1.82 5.01
N LEU A 66 14.31 -3.08 4.57
CA LEU A 66 13.28 -3.66 3.72
C LEU A 66 11.93 -3.74 4.44
N ALA A 67 11.91 -4.20 5.69
CA ALA A 67 10.70 -4.28 6.52
C ALA A 67 10.07 -2.90 6.75
N LEU A 68 10.90 -1.86 6.98
CA LEU A 68 10.44 -0.48 7.07
C LEU A 68 9.79 -0.01 5.77
N LEU A 69 10.44 -0.23 4.61
CA LEU A 69 9.87 0.16 3.31
C LEU A 69 8.55 -0.55 3.03
N ILE A 70 8.44 -1.84 3.37
CA ILE A 70 7.21 -2.63 3.23
C ILE A 70 6.12 -2.10 4.18
N LYS A 71 6.45 -1.73 5.42
CA LYS A 71 5.52 -1.13 6.39
C LYS A 71 4.93 0.20 5.91
N MET A 72 5.69 0.95 5.12
CA MET A 72 5.26 2.22 4.53
C MET A 72 4.32 2.07 3.32
N SER A 73 4.21 0.87 2.74
CA SER A 73 3.34 0.63 1.60
C SER A 73 1.86 0.59 2.00
N PRO A 74 0.97 1.37 1.37
CA PRO A 74 -0.46 1.33 1.66
C PRO A 74 -1.15 0.05 1.15
N LEU A 75 -0.45 -0.77 0.36
CA LEU A 75 -0.97 -2.02 -0.18
C LEU A 75 -0.86 -3.19 0.80
N VAL A 76 -0.06 -3.04 1.86
CA VAL A 76 0.24 -4.11 2.82
C VAL A 76 -0.66 -3.98 4.04
N SER A 77 -1.38 -5.05 4.38
CA SER A 77 -2.27 -5.09 5.55
C SER A 77 -1.61 -5.73 6.76
N SER A 78 -0.77 -6.74 6.55
CA SER A 78 0.00 -7.37 7.61
C SER A 78 1.42 -7.68 7.14
N LEU A 79 2.37 -7.38 8.01
CA LEU A 79 3.79 -7.63 7.84
C LEU A 79 4.26 -8.61 8.91
N HIS A 80 4.63 -9.81 8.49
CA HIS A 80 5.17 -10.86 9.35
C HIS A 80 6.70 -10.82 9.26
N LEU A 81 7.36 -10.68 10.40
CA LEU A 81 8.82 -10.60 10.49
C LEU A 81 9.34 -11.85 11.18
N TYR A 82 10.26 -12.54 10.52
CA TYR A 82 10.93 -13.71 11.08
C TYR A 82 12.43 -13.51 11.09
N ASP A 83 13.05 -13.88 12.20
CA ASP A 83 14.50 -14.03 12.30
C ASP A 83 14.86 -15.06 13.37
N ILE A 84 16.10 -15.54 13.33
CA ILE A 84 16.64 -16.42 14.38
C ILE A 84 16.90 -15.65 15.68
N ALA A 85 17.14 -14.33 15.60
CA ALA A 85 17.41 -13.48 16.75
C ALA A 85 16.92 -12.03 16.54
N ASN A 86 16.72 -11.30 17.64
CA ASN A 86 16.50 -9.84 17.66
C ASN A 86 15.27 -9.27 16.90
N VAL A 87 14.43 -10.09 16.28
CA VAL A 87 13.28 -9.61 15.48
C VAL A 87 12.20 -8.90 16.32
N LYS A 88 12.06 -9.22 17.61
CA LYS A 88 11.08 -8.57 18.50
C LYS A 88 11.30 -7.07 18.63
N GLY A 89 12.57 -6.65 18.73
CA GLY A 89 12.93 -5.23 18.78
C GLY A 89 12.59 -4.51 17.48
N VAL A 90 12.95 -5.13 16.35
CA VAL A 90 12.64 -4.61 15.02
C VAL A 90 11.13 -4.47 14.80
N ALA A 91 10.34 -5.46 15.22
CA ALA A 91 8.90 -5.39 15.12
C ALA A 91 8.29 -4.33 16.03
N ALA A 92 8.80 -4.17 17.26
CA ALA A 92 8.37 -3.10 18.16
C ALA A 92 8.62 -1.73 17.54
N ASP A 93 9.81 -1.49 16.98
CA ASP A 93 10.14 -0.24 16.29
C ASP A 93 9.17 0.04 15.12
N LEU A 94 8.89 -0.98 14.31
CA LEU A 94 7.99 -0.85 13.15
C LEU A 94 6.52 -0.72 13.55
N SER A 95 6.10 -1.24 14.71
CA SER A 95 4.73 -1.11 15.21
C SER A 95 4.35 0.33 15.52
N HIS A 96 5.34 1.18 15.80
CA HIS A 96 5.15 2.61 16.04
C HIS A 96 5.07 3.44 14.75
N CYS A 97 5.38 2.87 13.59
CA CYS A 97 5.20 3.55 12.31
C CYS A 97 3.71 3.73 12.02
N ASN A 98 3.27 4.99 11.88
CA ASN A 98 1.88 5.39 11.64
C ASN A 98 1.39 5.00 10.24
N THR A 99 1.19 3.70 10.04
CA THR A 99 0.58 3.11 8.85
C THR A 99 -0.39 2.01 9.28
N PRO A 100 -1.47 1.76 8.52
CA PRO A 100 -2.53 0.82 8.94
C PRO A 100 -2.08 -0.65 8.97
N SER A 101 -0.92 -0.97 8.40
CA SER A 101 -0.37 -2.32 8.37
C SER A 101 0.00 -2.81 9.77
N GLN A 102 -0.43 -4.02 10.12
CA GLN A 102 -0.09 -4.67 11.39
C GLN A 102 1.27 -5.37 11.29
N VAL A 103 2.07 -5.35 12.36
CA VAL A 103 3.36 -6.05 12.42
C VAL A 103 3.26 -7.19 13.41
N LEU A 104 3.67 -8.39 12.98
CA LEU A 104 3.80 -9.57 13.83
C LEU A 104 5.24 -10.09 13.74
N ASP A 105 5.82 -10.46 14.87
CA ASP A 105 7.13 -11.07 14.96
C ASP A 105 7.07 -12.56 15.28
N PHE A 106 8.06 -13.29 14.75
CA PHE A 106 8.25 -14.72 14.96
C PHE A 106 9.74 -14.98 15.17
N THR A 107 10.13 -15.40 16.37
CA THR A 107 11.53 -15.63 16.75
C THR A 107 11.83 -17.12 16.93
N GLY A 108 12.87 -17.58 16.24
CA GLY A 108 13.44 -18.91 16.46
C GLY A 108 12.73 -20.08 15.76
N PRO A 109 13.32 -21.27 15.78
CA PRO A 109 12.91 -22.39 14.91
C PRO A 109 11.51 -22.92 15.18
N SER A 110 11.01 -22.78 16.40
CA SER A 110 9.66 -23.21 16.81
C SER A 110 8.57 -22.25 16.33
N GLU A 111 8.87 -20.95 16.26
CA GLU A 111 7.93 -19.92 15.78
C GLU A 111 8.06 -19.69 14.27
N LEU A 112 9.14 -20.21 13.65
CA LEU A 112 9.20 -20.37 12.20
C LEU A 112 7.91 -20.99 11.75
N ALA A 113 7.35 -21.97 12.47
CA ALA A 113 6.06 -22.56 12.16
C ALA A 113 4.82 -21.67 12.17
N ASN A 114 4.78 -20.72 13.08
CA ASN A 114 3.70 -19.75 13.15
C ASN A 114 3.89 -18.64 12.10
N CYS A 115 5.12 -18.44 11.62
CA CYS A 115 5.41 -17.64 10.43
C CYS A 115 5.14 -18.43 9.12
N LEU A 116 5.62 -19.68 9.06
CA LEU A 116 5.82 -20.68 7.98
C LEU A 116 6.36 -22.03 8.59
N LYS A 117 5.55 -23.09 8.86
CA LYS A 117 6.00 -24.42 9.40
C LYS A 117 7.08 -25.12 8.57
N VAL A 118 8.20 -25.54 9.20
CA VAL A 118 9.14 -26.64 8.85
C VAL A 118 10.62 -26.22 8.52
N LYS A 119 11.49 -27.22 8.45
CA LYS A 119 12.97 -27.35 8.59
C LYS A 119 13.87 -26.50 7.69
N ASN A 120 13.37 -26.05 6.53
CA ASN A 120 14.08 -25.22 5.56
C ASN A 120 13.13 -24.14 5.05
N LEU A 121 13.63 -22.92 4.80
CA LEU A 121 12.78 -21.76 4.52
C LEU A 121 11.84 -21.97 3.32
N ILE A 122 12.32 -22.61 2.25
CA ILE A 122 11.51 -22.90 1.05
C ILE A 122 10.58 -24.11 1.26
N GLU A 123 11.01 -25.14 1.98
CA GLU A 123 10.12 -26.25 2.37
C GLU A 123 8.98 -25.75 3.25
N ALA A 124 9.27 -24.79 4.12
CA ALA A 124 8.30 -24.19 5.00
C ALA A 124 7.28 -23.33 4.24
N VAL A 125 7.72 -22.58 3.24
CA VAL A 125 6.81 -21.90 2.32
C VAL A 125 5.93 -22.92 1.58
N ALA A 126 6.52 -24.00 1.06
CA ALA A 126 5.78 -25.05 0.35
C ALA A 126 4.68 -25.70 1.20
N ASP A 127 4.97 -25.98 2.47
CA ASP A 127 4.06 -26.70 3.36
C ASP A 127 2.93 -25.81 3.92
N ASN A 128 3.08 -24.48 3.96
CA ASN A 128 2.11 -23.57 4.63
C ASN A 128 1.46 -22.56 3.71
N CYS A 129 2.18 -22.07 2.71
CA CYS A 129 1.70 -21.07 1.77
C CYS A 129 2.20 -21.40 0.36
N PRO A 130 1.73 -22.53 -0.23
CA PRO A 130 2.16 -22.96 -1.58
C PRO A 130 1.78 -21.95 -2.66
N ASP A 131 0.75 -21.14 -2.41
CA ASP A 131 0.29 -20.11 -3.34
C ASP A 131 1.03 -18.77 -3.26
N ALA A 132 1.96 -18.60 -2.32
CA ALA A 132 2.67 -17.34 -2.10
C ALA A 132 3.64 -17.00 -3.23
N PHE A 133 3.81 -15.70 -3.48
CA PHE A 133 4.88 -15.19 -4.32
C PHE A 133 6.20 -15.18 -3.53
N ILE A 134 7.21 -15.85 -4.05
CA ILE A 134 8.50 -16.07 -3.40
C ILE A 134 9.54 -15.17 -4.08
N HIS A 135 10.05 -14.21 -3.33
CA HIS A 135 11.13 -13.33 -3.75
C HIS A 135 12.42 -13.70 -3.03
N ILE A 136 13.40 -14.21 -3.78
CA ILE A 136 14.71 -14.60 -3.27
C ILE A 136 15.67 -13.42 -3.44
N ILE A 137 16.12 -12.88 -2.31
CA ILE A 137 17.14 -11.81 -2.22
C ILE A 137 18.49 -12.41 -1.83
N SER A 138 18.51 -13.62 -1.26
CA SER A 138 19.72 -14.28 -0.78
C SER A 138 20.70 -14.56 -1.92
N ASN A 139 21.87 -13.95 -1.82
CA ASN A 139 22.95 -14.18 -2.75
C ASN A 139 23.63 -15.53 -2.51
N PRO A 140 24.09 -16.22 -3.57
CA PRO A 140 24.01 -15.83 -4.99
C PRO A 140 22.66 -16.21 -5.63
N VAL A 141 21.92 -15.24 -6.17
CA VAL A 141 20.58 -15.44 -6.77
C VAL A 141 20.57 -16.50 -7.89
N ASN A 142 21.65 -16.55 -8.67
CA ASN A 142 21.81 -17.49 -9.78
C ASN A 142 21.84 -18.96 -9.35
N SER A 143 22.13 -19.25 -8.08
CA SER A 143 22.13 -20.62 -7.54
C SER A 143 20.97 -20.85 -6.58
N THR A 144 20.58 -19.85 -5.79
CA THR A 144 19.51 -19.99 -4.79
C THR A 144 18.13 -20.16 -5.43
N VAL A 145 17.85 -19.50 -6.57
CA VAL A 145 16.57 -19.65 -7.27
C VAL A 145 16.40 -21.05 -7.88
N PRO A 146 17.36 -21.62 -8.64
CA PRO A 146 17.25 -23.01 -9.09
C PRO A 146 17.13 -24.04 -7.96
N ILE A 147 17.86 -23.85 -6.85
CA ILE A 147 17.75 -24.73 -5.67
C ILE A 147 16.33 -24.67 -5.09
N ALA A 148 15.77 -23.47 -4.92
CA ALA A 148 14.40 -23.30 -4.44
C ALA A 148 13.38 -23.93 -5.40
N ALA A 149 13.55 -23.77 -6.71
CA ALA A 149 12.69 -24.37 -7.72
C ALA A 149 12.68 -25.90 -7.60
N GLU A 150 13.84 -26.53 -7.38
CA GLU A 150 13.95 -27.98 -7.25
C GLU A 150 13.24 -28.50 -5.98
N ILE A 151 13.41 -27.81 -4.85
CA ILE A 151 12.70 -28.13 -3.61
C ILE A 151 11.18 -28.03 -3.79
N LEU A 152 10.70 -26.96 -4.45
CA LEU A 152 9.27 -26.78 -4.72
C LEU A 152 8.71 -27.86 -5.66
N LYS A 153 9.50 -28.33 -6.64
CA LYS A 153 9.12 -29.42 -7.54
C LYS A 153 9.02 -30.75 -6.79
N GLN A 154 9.96 -31.05 -5.91
CA GLN A 154 9.93 -32.24 -5.05
C GLN A 154 8.69 -32.26 -4.15
N LYS A 155 8.24 -31.09 -3.70
CA LYS A 155 7.01 -30.90 -2.92
C LYS A 155 5.73 -30.85 -3.76
N GLY A 156 5.83 -30.81 -5.09
CA GLY A 156 4.69 -30.77 -6.01
C GLY A 156 3.92 -29.44 -6.08
N VAL A 157 4.50 -28.34 -5.56
CA VAL A 157 3.84 -27.02 -5.47
C VAL A 157 4.55 -25.94 -6.31
N TYR A 158 5.47 -26.34 -7.19
CA TYR A 158 6.24 -25.41 -8.01
C TYR A 158 5.37 -24.71 -9.06
N ASP A 159 5.32 -23.37 -8.99
CA ASP A 159 4.78 -22.51 -10.03
C ASP A 159 5.89 -21.55 -10.53
N PRO A 160 6.30 -21.64 -11.82
CA PRO A 160 7.33 -20.75 -12.38
C PRO A 160 6.91 -19.28 -12.39
N LYS A 161 5.60 -18.97 -12.29
CA LYS A 161 5.11 -17.59 -12.24
C LYS A 161 5.17 -16.97 -10.84
N LYS A 162 5.52 -17.75 -9.83
CA LYS A 162 5.51 -17.31 -8.41
C LYS A 162 6.90 -17.29 -7.77
N LEU A 163 7.92 -17.82 -8.43
CA LEU A 163 9.29 -17.84 -7.91
C LEU A 163 10.17 -16.83 -8.65
N PHE A 164 10.71 -15.86 -7.92
CA PHE A 164 11.52 -14.76 -8.48
C PHE A 164 12.86 -14.62 -7.77
N GLY A 165 13.91 -14.42 -8.54
CA GLY A 165 15.19 -13.89 -8.06
C GLY A 165 15.19 -12.37 -8.14
N VAL A 166 15.44 -11.69 -7.02
CA VAL A 166 15.46 -10.22 -6.99
C VAL A 166 16.80 -9.73 -7.54
N MET A 167 16.78 -9.23 -8.78
CA MET A 167 17.94 -8.62 -9.46
C MET A 167 17.74 -7.11 -9.71
N THR A 168 16.73 -6.51 -9.09
CA THR A 168 16.42 -5.08 -9.25
C THR A 168 17.55 -4.17 -8.78
N LEU A 169 18.39 -4.63 -7.84
CA LEU A 169 19.59 -3.89 -7.43
C LEU A 169 20.56 -3.67 -8.59
N ASP A 170 20.73 -4.66 -9.47
CA ASP A 170 21.63 -4.54 -10.63
C ASP A 170 21.08 -3.54 -11.64
N VAL A 171 19.76 -3.50 -11.82
CA VAL A 171 19.07 -2.49 -12.65
C VAL A 171 19.23 -1.09 -12.07
N VAL A 172 19.02 -0.91 -10.77
CA VAL A 172 19.19 0.40 -10.11
C VAL A 172 20.63 0.89 -10.22
N ARG A 173 21.61 0.00 -10.05
CA ARG A 173 23.03 0.32 -10.25
C ARG A 173 23.34 0.73 -11.68
N ALA A 174 22.87 -0.04 -12.66
CA ALA A 174 23.04 0.29 -14.08
C ALA A 174 22.42 1.64 -14.44
N ASN A 175 21.18 1.89 -14.01
CA ASN A 175 20.49 3.16 -14.25
C ASN A 175 21.21 4.35 -13.59
N THR A 176 21.75 4.15 -12.39
CA THR A 176 22.53 5.18 -11.71
C THR A 176 23.82 5.48 -12.47
N PHE A 177 24.49 4.46 -13.00
CA PHE A 177 25.70 4.63 -13.79
C PHE A 177 25.42 5.40 -15.10
N VAL A 178 24.36 5.03 -15.82
CA VAL A 178 23.95 5.71 -17.06
C VAL A 178 23.52 7.16 -16.81
N ALA A 179 22.90 7.46 -15.67
CA ALA A 179 22.47 8.82 -15.35
C ALA A 179 23.61 9.78 -14.95
N LEU A 180 24.81 9.25 -14.71
CA LEU A 180 26.01 10.02 -14.35
C LEU A 180 26.91 10.32 -15.55
N GLU A 181 26.63 9.74 -16.73
CA GLU A 181 27.22 10.12 -18.02
C GLU A 181 26.42 11.25 -18.68
#